data_AF-A0A7S1G3F2-F1
#
_entry.id   AF-A0A7S1G3F2-F1
#
_cell.length_a   1.000
_cell.length_b   1.000
_cell.length_c   1.000
_cell.angle_alpha   90.00
_cell.angle_beta   90.00
_cell.angle_gamma   90.00
#
_symmetry.space_group_name_H-M   'P 1'
#
loop_
_entity.id
_entity.type
_entity.pdbx_description
1 polymer ?
#
loop_
_entity_poly.entity_id
_entity_poly.type
_entity_poly.pdbx_seq_one_letter_code
_entity_poly.pdbx_strand_id
1 'polypeptide(L)'
;RVYEYVEVVRRAGPQAWIWEETSQTRAIRFRFKEKTPPVTATTSAARVLQAYPPEVVLTGGYLDRKFRPDAIAEILDCMRAPNSFTRIIAPEHEGATTDTCRWYGTPYAVGPYSAEQLAAWDVGAASELPAELALPPRNELIATDFSLQAPELDAETVASLAAAPPGVTPVLLAATERETVWWHLDPRFRRPRTSLRCVIHIPAAYATPRSAALAQLFTLILDEVSNEYTYMANLT
;
A
#
# COMPACT_ATOMS: atom_id res chain seq x y z
N ARG A 1 1.82 0.53 23.60
CA ARG A 1 2.37 0.92 22.27
C ARG A 1 1.33 1.46 21.29
N VAL A 2 0.23 0.77 20.94
CA VAL A 2 -0.78 1.35 19.99
C VAL A 2 -1.36 2.67 20.51
N TYR A 3 -1.85 2.70 21.75
CA TYR A 3 -2.40 3.92 22.35
C TYR A 3 -1.36 5.03 22.58
N GLU A 4 -0.10 4.67 22.80
CA GLU A 4 1.02 5.63 22.87
C GLU A 4 1.22 6.32 21.51
N TYR A 5 1.18 5.57 20.40
CA TYR A 5 1.28 6.15 19.06
C TYR A 5 0.07 7.03 18.72
N VAL A 6 -1.14 6.60 19.09
CA VAL A 6 -2.34 7.44 18.96
C VAL A 6 -2.16 8.76 19.72
N GLU A 7 -1.53 8.73 20.90
CA GLU A 7 -1.22 9.93 21.68
C GLU A 7 -0.15 10.81 21.02
N VAL A 8 0.89 10.23 20.39
CA VAL A 8 1.84 11.01 19.54
C VAL A 8 1.09 11.77 18.46
N VAL A 9 0.19 11.10 17.73
CA VAL A 9 -0.62 11.70 16.66
C VAL A 9 -1.56 12.77 17.22
N ARG A 10 -2.16 12.53 18.39
CA ARG A 10 -3.04 13.48 19.07
C ARG A 10 -2.30 14.76 19.48
N ARG A 11 -1.09 14.63 20.06
CA ARG A 11 -0.26 15.77 20.47
C ARG A 11 0.24 16.58 19.29
N ALA A 12 0.61 15.92 18.20
CA ALA A 12 1.00 16.61 16.98
C ALA A 12 -0.18 17.32 16.31
N GLY A 13 -1.39 16.75 16.43
CA GLY A 13 -2.59 17.26 15.80
C GLY A 13 -2.61 17.07 14.28
N PRO A 14 -3.71 17.49 13.61
CA PRO A 14 -3.88 17.31 12.17
C PRO A 14 -2.81 18.05 11.36
N GLN A 15 -1.99 17.30 10.63
CA GLN A 15 -0.90 17.84 9.81
C GLN A 15 -1.38 18.11 8.38
N ALA A 16 -1.39 19.38 7.95
CA ALA A 16 -1.82 19.75 6.59
C ALA A 16 -0.94 19.12 5.51
N TRP A 17 0.38 19.05 5.73
CA TRP A 17 1.32 18.50 4.76
C TRP A 17 1.10 17.00 4.50
N ILE A 18 0.69 16.22 5.52
CA ILE A 18 0.34 14.79 5.35
C ILE A 18 -0.91 14.65 4.46
N TRP A 19 -1.88 15.54 4.66
CA TRP A 19 -3.09 15.58 3.83
C TRP A 19 -2.76 15.95 2.38
N GLU A 20 -1.89 16.94 2.17
CA GLU A 20 -1.42 17.35 0.84
C GLU A 20 -0.71 16.19 0.11
N GLU A 21 0.23 15.51 0.78
CA GLU A 21 0.92 14.33 0.23
C GLU A 21 -0.07 13.22 -0.15
N THR A 22 -0.99 12.87 0.76
CA THR A 22 -2.00 11.83 0.51
C THR A 22 -2.92 12.19 -0.66
N SER A 23 -3.34 13.46 -0.72
CA SER A 23 -4.19 13.99 -1.78
C SER A 23 -3.48 13.99 -3.13
N GLN A 24 -2.20 14.42 -3.16
CA GLN A 24 -1.36 14.39 -4.35
C GLN A 24 -1.19 12.96 -4.88
N THR A 25 -0.83 12.00 -4.03
CA THR A 25 -0.73 10.59 -4.38
C THR A 25 -2.03 10.07 -4.99
N ARG A 26 -3.19 10.34 -4.36
CA ARG A 26 -4.49 9.92 -4.89
C ARG A 26 -4.80 10.56 -6.24
N ALA A 27 -4.46 11.84 -6.42
CA ALA A 27 -4.64 12.52 -7.70
C ALA A 27 -3.77 11.90 -8.81
N ILE A 28 -2.51 11.57 -8.51
CA ILE A 28 -1.59 10.88 -9.43
C ILE A 28 -2.15 9.50 -9.80
N ARG A 29 -2.54 8.70 -8.79
CA ARG A 29 -3.11 7.36 -9.00
C ARG A 29 -4.39 7.40 -9.82
N PHE A 30 -5.23 8.42 -9.66
CA PHE A 30 -6.42 8.62 -10.48
C PHE A 30 -6.06 8.98 -11.94
N ARG A 31 -5.16 9.96 -12.11
CA ARG A 31 -4.71 10.44 -13.43
C ARG A 31 -4.13 9.31 -14.27
N PHE A 32 -3.35 8.43 -13.65
CA PHE A 32 -2.71 7.29 -14.33
C PHE A 32 -3.39 5.95 -14.01
N LYS A 33 -4.68 5.95 -13.67
CA LYS A 33 -5.44 4.73 -13.37
C LYS A 33 -5.53 3.83 -14.61
N GLU A 34 -5.30 2.54 -14.44
CA GLU A 34 -5.41 1.55 -15.52
C GLU A 34 -6.86 1.26 -15.89
N LYS A 35 -7.08 0.91 -17.17
CA LYS A 35 -8.41 0.51 -17.63
C LYS A 35 -8.82 -0.75 -16.87
N THR A 36 -9.82 -0.58 -16.02
CA THR A 36 -10.38 -1.67 -15.23
C THR A 36 -11.31 -2.53 -16.11
N PRO A 37 -11.40 -3.86 -15.90
CA PRO A 37 -12.36 -4.69 -16.60
C PRO A 37 -13.79 -4.13 -16.52
N PRO A 38 -14.60 -4.21 -17.60
CA PRO A 38 -15.92 -3.58 -17.65
C PRO A 38 -16.85 -3.98 -16.48
N VAL A 39 -16.84 -5.26 -16.09
CA VAL A 39 -17.66 -5.76 -14.97
C VAL A 39 -17.31 -5.11 -13.63
N THR A 40 -16.02 -4.91 -13.36
CA THR A 40 -15.54 -4.27 -12.13
C THR A 40 -15.84 -2.77 -12.18
N ALA A 41 -15.73 -2.15 -13.36
CA ALA A 41 -16.01 -0.74 -13.56
C ALA A 41 -17.49 -0.41 -13.31
N THR A 42 -18.42 -1.18 -13.88
CA THR A 42 -19.87 -0.97 -13.69
C THR A 42 -20.28 -1.22 -12.23
N THR A 43 -19.79 -2.29 -11.61
CA THR A 43 -20.05 -2.61 -10.20
C THR A 43 -19.54 -1.50 -9.28
N SER A 44 -18.32 -1.03 -9.52
CA SER A 44 -17.73 0.06 -8.72
C SER A 44 -18.52 1.36 -8.89
N ALA A 45 -18.90 1.71 -10.12
CA ALA A 45 -19.70 2.90 -10.40
C ALA A 45 -21.07 2.84 -9.73
N ALA A 46 -21.77 1.70 -9.84
CA ALA A 46 -23.08 1.49 -9.20
C ALA A 46 -23.00 1.67 -7.67
N ARG A 47 -21.93 1.19 -7.03
CA ARG A 47 -21.68 1.40 -5.60
C ARG A 47 -21.44 2.87 -5.27
N VAL A 48 -20.66 3.59 -6.07
CA VAL A 48 -20.35 5.01 -5.83
C VAL A 48 -21.58 5.90 -6.02
N LEU A 49 -22.46 5.59 -6.99
CA LEU A 49 -23.72 6.30 -7.20
C LEU A 49 -24.68 6.28 -6.01
N GLN A 50 -24.51 5.34 -5.06
CA GLN A 50 -25.32 5.31 -3.83
C GLN A 50 -24.91 6.40 -2.83
N ALA A 51 -23.69 6.93 -2.93
CA ALA A 51 -23.14 7.89 -1.98
C ALA A 51 -22.81 9.25 -2.62
N TYR A 52 -22.66 9.31 -3.94
CA TYR A 52 -22.24 10.50 -4.67
C TYR A 52 -23.12 10.74 -5.90
N PRO A 53 -23.32 12.01 -6.29
CA PRO A 53 -24.13 12.33 -7.45
C PRO A 53 -23.40 11.91 -8.76
N PRO A 54 -24.14 11.69 -9.85
CA PRO A 54 -23.60 11.10 -11.08
C PRO A 54 -22.41 11.86 -11.68
N GLU A 55 -22.36 13.18 -11.52
CA GLU A 55 -21.32 14.06 -12.10
C GLU A 55 -19.94 13.77 -11.51
N VAL A 56 -19.88 13.20 -10.30
CA VAL A 56 -18.63 12.88 -9.60
C VAL A 56 -18.45 11.38 -9.40
N VAL A 57 -19.20 10.53 -10.10
CA VAL A 57 -19.14 9.07 -9.93
C VAL A 57 -17.73 8.48 -10.06
N LEU A 58 -16.88 9.09 -10.90
CA LEU A 58 -15.50 8.62 -11.09
C LEU A 58 -14.52 9.17 -10.05
N THR A 59 -14.79 10.36 -9.50
CA THR A 59 -13.83 11.10 -8.65
C THR A 59 -14.22 11.15 -7.17
N GLY A 60 -15.50 11.01 -6.84
CA GLY A 60 -16.05 11.26 -5.51
C GLY A 60 -15.45 10.37 -4.43
N GLY A 61 -15.24 9.09 -4.73
CA GLY A 61 -14.59 8.15 -3.83
C GLY A 61 -13.07 8.07 -3.95
N TYR A 62 -12.43 8.97 -4.71
CA TYR A 62 -11.00 8.87 -5.04
C TYR A 62 -10.21 10.14 -4.72
N LEU A 63 -10.75 11.32 -5.03
CA LEU A 63 -10.05 12.60 -4.87
C LEU A 63 -10.43 13.26 -3.55
N ASP A 64 -9.42 13.65 -2.78
CA ASP A 64 -9.59 14.45 -1.56
C ASP A 64 -9.73 15.92 -1.92
N ARG A 65 -10.81 16.56 -1.47
CA ARG A 65 -11.14 17.95 -1.88
C ARG A 65 -10.99 18.99 -0.79
N LYS A 66 -11.18 18.59 0.48
CA LYS A 66 -11.19 19.51 1.62
C LYS A 66 -10.46 18.91 2.79
N PHE A 67 -9.47 19.63 3.30
CA PHE A 67 -8.85 19.33 4.59
C PHE A 67 -9.81 19.73 5.72
N ARG A 68 -10.14 18.77 6.59
CA ARG A 68 -11.04 18.95 7.74
C ARG A 68 -10.31 18.56 9.03
N PRO A 69 -9.46 19.45 9.58
CA PRO A 69 -8.72 19.16 10.81
C PRO A 69 -9.65 18.90 11.99
N ASP A 70 -10.82 19.54 12.01
CA ASP A 70 -11.88 19.35 12.99
C ASP A 70 -12.42 17.91 12.99
N ALA A 71 -12.72 17.35 11.82
CA ALA A 71 -13.19 15.97 11.71
C ALA A 71 -12.10 14.95 12.09
N ILE A 72 -10.83 15.26 11.77
CA ILE A 72 -9.69 14.41 12.17
C ILE A 72 -9.56 14.40 13.69
N ALA A 73 -9.66 15.56 14.34
CA ALA A 73 -9.62 15.66 15.80
C ALA A 73 -10.77 14.90 16.47
N GLU A 74 -12.00 15.02 15.95
CA GLU A 74 -13.18 14.30 16.45
C GLU A 74 -12.97 12.77 16.39
N ILE A 75 -12.43 12.26 15.28
CA ILE A 75 -12.13 10.83 15.15
C ILE A 75 -11.02 10.42 16.13
N LEU A 76 -9.96 11.21 16.27
CA LEU A 76 -8.87 10.94 17.21
C LEU A 76 -9.35 10.91 18.67
N ASP A 77 -10.37 11.70 19.02
CA ASP A 77 -10.99 11.68 20.34
C ASP A 77 -11.75 10.39 20.63
N CYS A 78 -12.31 9.75 19.59
CA CYS A 78 -12.94 8.44 19.69
C CYS A 78 -11.92 7.29 19.80
N MET A 79 -10.66 7.49 19.41
CA MET A 79 -9.61 6.45 19.46
C MET A 79 -9.02 6.29 20.87
N ARG A 80 -9.85 5.83 21.81
CA ARG A 80 -9.48 5.54 23.20
C ARG A 80 -9.71 4.08 23.54
N ALA A 81 -8.97 3.56 24.51
CA ALA A 81 -9.05 2.16 24.92
C ALA A 81 -10.48 1.67 25.25
N PRO A 82 -11.34 2.43 25.97
CA PRO A 82 -12.71 1.98 26.25
C PRO A 82 -13.60 1.87 25.00
N ASN A 83 -13.27 2.56 23.91
CA ASN A 83 -14.01 2.54 22.64
C ASN A 83 -13.38 1.58 21.61
N SER A 84 -12.46 0.73 22.05
CA SER A 84 -11.77 -0.22 21.19
C SER A 84 -12.45 -1.60 21.20
N PHE A 85 -12.20 -2.38 20.15
CA PHE A 85 -12.54 -3.80 20.09
C PHE A 85 -11.30 -4.58 19.66
N THR A 86 -10.80 -5.43 20.56
CA THR A 86 -9.58 -6.20 20.35
C THR A 86 -9.95 -7.65 20.06
N ARG A 87 -9.49 -8.16 18.92
CA ARG A 87 -9.64 -9.57 18.57
C ARG A 87 -8.29 -10.26 18.68
N ILE A 88 -8.20 -11.24 19.56
CA ILE A 88 -7.02 -12.10 19.74
C ILE A 88 -7.33 -13.44 19.06
N ILE A 89 -6.45 -13.87 18.16
CA ILE A 89 -6.56 -15.16 17.46
C ILE A 89 -5.27 -15.90 17.75
N ALA A 90 -5.34 -16.93 18.58
CA ALA A 90 -4.18 -17.71 18.98
C ALA A 90 -4.62 -19.16 19.29
N PRO A 91 -3.91 -20.20 18.82
CA PRO A 91 -4.23 -21.60 19.11
C PRO A 91 -4.27 -21.91 20.61
N GLU A 92 -3.52 -21.17 21.42
CA GLU A 92 -3.41 -21.33 22.87
C GLU A 92 -4.72 -21.07 23.62
N HIS A 93 -5.70 -20.44 22.97
CA HIS A 93 -7.04 -20.21 23.52
C HIS A 93 -8.03 -21.34 23.19
N GLU A 94 -7.60 -22.42 22.55
CA GLU A 94 -8.43 -23.59 22.30
C GLU A 94 -8.94 -24.18 23.62
N GLY A 95 -10.27 -24.35 23.74
CA GLY A 95 -10.92 -24.82 24.97
C GLY A 95 -11.23 -23.74 26.01
N ALA A 96 -10.72 -22.51 25.85
CA ALA A 96 -11.09 -21.36 26.69
C ALA A 96 -12.26 -20.53 26.10
N THR A 97 -12.78 -20.95 24.94
CA THR A 97 -13.88 -20.31 24.24
C THR A 97 -15.24 -20.72 24.80
N THR A 98 -16.11 -19.76 25.04
CA THR A 98 -17.44 -19.97 25.65
C THR A 98 -18.56 -20.11 24.62
N ASP A 99 -18.35 -19.58 23.43
CA ASP A 99 -19.37 -19.40 22.40
C ASP A 99 -18.94 -20.00 21.06
N THR A 100 -19.93 -20.26 20.21
CA THR A 100 -19.71 -20.85 18.88
C THR A 100 -20.48 -20.07 17.84
N CYS A 101 -19.80 -19.65 16.77
CA CYS A 101 -20.42 -18.94 15.66
C CYS A 101 -21.46 -19.85 14.98
N ARG A 102 -22.71 -19.38 14.90
CA ARG A 102 -23.83 -20.15 14.33
C ARG A 102 -23.59 -20.65 12.91
N TRP A 103 -22.91 -19.86 12.07
CA TRP A 103 -22.80 -20.14 10.63
C TRP A 103 -21.57 -20.97 10.28
N TYR A 104 -20.46 -20.73 10.98
CA TYR A 104 -19.16 -21.33 10.64
C TYR A 104 -18.67 -22.32 11.70
N GLY A 105 -19.37 -22.43 12.84
CA GLY A 105 -18.93 -23.29 13.95
C GLY A 105 -17.65 -22.81 14.63
N THR A 106 -17.17 -21.60 14.32
CA THR A 106 -15.92 -21.09 14.89
C THR A 106 -16.09 -20.81 16.38
N PRO A 107 -15.28 -21.43 17.25
CA PRO A 107 -15.31 -21.17 18.68
C PRO A 107 -14.71 -19.78 18.97
N TYR A 108 -15.32 -19.04 19.89
CA TYR A 108 -14.87 -17.73 20.33
C TYR A 108 -15.30 -17.44 21.77
N ALA A 109 -14.75 -16.40 22.37
CA ALA A 109 -15.24 -15.84 23.63
C ALA A 109 -15.23 -14.33 23.51
N VAL A 110 -16.17 -13.68 24.20
CA VAL A 110 -16.23 -12.22 24.32
C VAL A 110 -16.33 -11.86 25.79
N GLY A 111 -15.48 -10.94 26.22
CA GLY A 111 -15.49 -10.42 27.57
C GLY A 111 -15.16 -8.93 27.58
N PRO A 112 -15.59 -8.19 28.63
CA PRO A 112 -15.16 -6.82 28.81
C PRO A 112 -13.67 -6.77 29.16
N TYR A 113 -13.04 -5.62 28.89
CA TYR A 113 -11.70 -5.35 29.41
C TYR A 113 -11.72 -5.23 30.93
N SER A 114 -10.68 -5.71 31.59
CA SER A 114 -10.51 -5.51 33.03
C SER A 114 -10.13 -4.05 33.34
N ALA A 115 -10.37 -3.60 34.58
CA ALA A 115 -10.01 -2.25 35.00
C ALA A 115 -8.49 -2.01 34.91
N GLU A 116 -7.70 -3.02 35.21
CA GLU A 116 -6.23 -3.00 35.13
C GLU A 116 -5.77 -2.84 33.68
N GLN A 117 -6.41 -3.52 32.73
CA GLN A 117 -6.10 -3.38 31.30
C GLN A 117 -6.40 -1.97 30.80
N LEU A 118 -7.58 -1.44 31.14
CA LEU A 118 -7.96 -0.09 30.76
C LEU A 118 -7.02 0.96 31.37
N ALA A 119 -6.65 0.80 32.64
CA ALA A 119 -5.69 1.68 33.31
C ALA A 119 -4.29 1.59 32.67
N ALA A 120 -3.84 0.39 32.30
CA ALA A 120 -2.55 0.19 31.63
C ALA A 120 -2.50 0.81 30.22
N TRP A 121 -3.65 0.96 29.57
CA TRP A 121 -3.78 1.55 28.24
C TRP A 121 -4.15 3.03 28.26
N ASP A 122 -4.44 3.59 29.44
CA ASP A 122 -4.76 5.00 29.60
C ASP A 122 -3.47 5.83 29.52
N VAL A 123 -3.08 6.15 28.29
CA VAL A 123 -1.94 7.02 28.01
C VAL A 123 -2.43 8.46 28.13
N GLY A 124 -2.30 9.03 29.32
CA GLY A 124 -2.63 10.43 29.57
C GLY A 124 -1.78 11.41 28.74
N ALA A 125 -2.30 12.64 28.60
CA ALA A 125 -1.60 13.72 27.88
C ALA A 125 -0.25 14.11 28.52
N ALA A 126 -0.04 13.78 29.79
CA ALA A 126 1.20 14.04 30.53
C ALA A 126 2.18 12.85 30.54
N SER A 127 1.81 11.69 29.97
CA SER A 127 2.68 10.52 29.97
C SER A 127 3.92 10.77 29.10
N GLU A 128 5.08 10.30 29.56
CA GLU A 128 6.29 10.27 28.74
C GLU A 128 6.10 9.27 27.59
N LEU A 129 6.30 9.75 26.37
CA LEU A 129 6.18 8.93 25.17
C LEU A 129 7.58 8.43 24.75
N PRO A 130 7.71 7.18 24.28
CA PRO A 130 8.98 6.68 23.77
C PRO A 130 9.50 7.56 22.63
N ALA A 131 10.79 7.92 22.67
CA ALA A 131 11.43 8.75 21.63
C ALA A 131 11.45 8.10 20.24
N GLU A 132 11.29 6.78 20.17
CA GLU A 132 11.18 5.98 18.94
C GLU A 132 9.88 6.26 18.17
N LEU A 133 8.84 6.77 18.83
CA LEU A 133 7.56 7.04 18.21
C LEU A 133 7.50 8.49 17.71
N ALA A 134 7.55 8.65 16.40
CA ALA A 134 7.42 9.94 15.74
C ALA A 134 6.42 9.88 14.59
N LEU A 135 5.98 11.06 14.14
CA LEU A 135 5.32 11.17 12.85
C LEU A 135 6.31 10.79 11.74
N PRO A 136 5.83 10.21 10.63
CA PRO A 136 6.70 9.93 9.49
C PRO A 136 7.34 11.23 8.96
N PRO A 137 8.54 11.17 8.39
CA PRO A 137 9.08 12.29 7.63
C PRO A 137 8.28 12.49 6.33
N ARG A 138 8.48 13.63 5.67
CA ARG A 138 7.91 13.89 4.35
C ARG A 138 8.39 12.87 3.32
N ASN A 139 7.50 12.44 2.44
CA ASN A 139 7.83 11.46 1.43
C ASN A 139 8.47 12.12 0.19
N GLU A 140 9.80 12.03 0.08
CA GLU A 140 10.56 12.59 -1.04
C GLU A 140 10.43 11.77 -2.35
N LEU A 141 9.83 10.58 -2.30
CA LEU A 141 9.72 9.68 -3.45
C LEU A 141 8.45 9.93 -4.29
N ILE A 142 7.57 10.85 -3.88
CA ILE A 142 6.38 11.21 -4.66
C ILE A 142 6.81 11.82 -6.00
N ALA A 143 6.43 11.16 -7.10
CA ALA A 143 6.79 11.61 -8.44
C ALA A 143 6.22 13.01 -8.74
N THR A 144 7.08 13.89 -9.25
CA THR A 144 6.74 15.26 -9.64
C THR A 144 6.77 15.46 -11.16
N ASP A 145 7.67 14.76 -11.84
CA ASP A 145 7.75 14.75 -13.30
C ASP A 145 7.00 13.55 -13.90
N PHE A 146 6.10 13.85 -14.81
CA PHE A 146 5.31 12.88 -15.57
C PHE A 146 5.50 13.05 -17.08
N SER A 147 6.57 13.75 -17.48
CA SER A 147 6.95 13.91 -18.88
C SER A 147 7.18 12.53 -19.51
N LEU A 148 6.57 12.32 -20.68
CA LEU A 148 6.79 11.09 -21.43
C LEU A 148 8.10 11.26 -22.19
N GLN A 149 9.09 10.47 -21.82
CA GLN A 149 10.31 10.32 -22.60
C GLN A 149 9.96 9.51 -23.85
N ALA A 150 9.64 10.21 -24.93
CA ALA A 150 9.70 9.61 -26.26
C ALA A 150 11.17 9.66 -26.68
N PRO A 151 11.85 8.52 -26.89
CA PRO A 151 13.11 8.60 -27.61
C PRO A 151 12.81 9.26 -28.97
N GLU A 152 13.77 10.01 -29.52
CA GLU A 152 13.77 10.44 -30.91
C GLU A 152 13.90 9.19 -31.80
N LEU A 153 12.87 8.34 -31.78
CA LEU A 153 12.68 7.27 -32.72
C LEU A 153 12.14 7.94 -33.97
N ASP A 154 12.80 7.68 -35.09
CA ASP A 154 12.29 8.08 -36.40
C ASP A 154 10.83 7.61 -36.57
N ALA A 155 10.07 8.37 -37.36
CA ALA A 155 8.64 8.10 -37.57
C ALA A 155 8.38 6.67 -38.09
N GLU A 156 9.37 6.08 -38.78
CA GLU A 156 9.36 4.71 -39.29
C GLU A 156 9.46 3.65 -38.18
N THR A 157 10.36 3.82 -37.21
CA THR A 157 10.48 2.88 -36.07
C THR A 157 9.28 2.98 -35.15
N VAL A 158 8.73 4.19 -34.94
CA VAL A 158 7.48 4.37 -34.19
C VAL A 158 6.29 3.72 -34.90
N ALA A 159 6.19 3.87 -36.23
CA ALA A 159 5.14 3.23 -37.03
C ALA A 159 5.26 1.70 -37.04
N SER A 160 6.47 1.16 -37.12
CA SER A 160 6.76 -0.27 -37.05
C SER A 160 6.38 -0.87 -35.69
N LEU A 161 6.75 -0.20 -34.59
CA LEU A 161 6.40 -0.62 -33.22
C LEU A 161 4.90 -0.47 -32.92
N ALA A 162 4.24 0.53 -33.51
CA ALA A 162 2.79 0.76 -33.36
C ALA A 162 1.93 -0.19 -34.22
N ALA A 163 2.42 -0.60 -35.39
CA ALA A 163 1.75 -1.53 -36.31
C ALA A 163 1.92 -3.01 -35.90
N ALA A 164 2.83 -3.30 -34.96
CA ALA A 164 3.05 -4.65 -34.47
C ALA A 164 1.81 -5.20 -33.70
N PRO A 165 1.36 -6.44 -33.99
CA PRO A 165 0.18 -7.04 -33.38
C PRO A 165 0.31 -7.16 -31.85
N PRO A 166 -0.79 -7.36 -31.09
CA PRO A 166 -0.73 -7.65 -29.66
C PRO A 166 0.19 -8.85 -29.40
N GLY A 167 1.35 -8.60 -28.80
CA GLY A 167 2.44 -9.59 -28.67
C GLY A 167 3.81 -9.13 -29.17
N VAL A 168 4.07 -7.82 -29.23
CA VAL A 168 5.36 -7.24 -29.67
C VAL A 168 6.51 -7.85 -28.86
N THR A 169 7.44 -8.50 -29.57
CA THR A 169 8.60 -9.16 -28.99
C THR A 169 9.53 -8.11 -28.39
N PRO A 170 9.98 -8.25 -27.13
CA PRO A 170 11.02 -7.40 -26.58
C PRO A 170 12.27 -7.41 -27.46
N VAL A 171 12.93 -6.26 -27.59
CA VAL A 171 14.21 -6.13 -28.30
C VAL A 171 15.31 -6.62 -27.38
N LEU A 172 16.15 -7.54 -27.88
CA LEU A 172 17.34 -7.97 -27.18
C LEU A 172 18.42 -6.89 -27.32
N LEU A 173 18.75 -6.20 -26.22
CA LEU A 173 19.80 -5.17 -26.21
C LEU A 173 21.18 -5.77 -25.97
N ALA A 174 21.25 -6.76 -25.10
CA ALA A 174 22.50 -7.44 -24.76
C ALA A 174 22.23 -8.92 -24.50
N ALA A 175 23.09 -9.77 -25.06
CA ALA A 175 23.19 -11.18 -24.71
C ALA A 175 24.67 -11.52 -24.54
N THR A 176 25.12 -11.57 -23.30
CA THR A 176 26.46 -12.02 -22.93
C THR A 176 26.36 -13.32 -22.14
N GLU A 177 27.50 -13.92 -21.80
CA GLU A 177 27.51 -15.09 -20.90
C GLU A 177 26.96 -14.78 -19.50
N ARG A 178 26.90 -13.52 -19.09
CA ARG A 178 26.52 -13.10 -17.74
C ARG A 178 25.12 -12.48 -17.65
N GLU A 179 24.63 -11.89 -18.73
CA GLU A 179 23.36 -11.17 -18.72
C GLU A 179 22.63 -11.25 -20.06
N THR A 180 21.30 -11.19 -19.97
CA THR A 180 20.43 -11.05 -21.12
C THR A 180 19.45 -9.93 -20.83
N VAL A 181 19.55 -8.83 -21.58
CA VAL A 181 18.76 -7.62 -21.37
C VAL A 181 17.77 -7.48 -22.50
N TRP A 182 16.49 -7.53 -22.12
CA TRP A 182 15.36 -7.32 -23.02
C TRP A 182 14.72 -5.97 -22.73
N TRP A 183 14.42 -5.21 -23.77
CA TRP A 183 13.78 -3.91 -23.66
C TRP A 183 12.56 -3.82 -24.55
N HIS A 184 11.52 -3.17 -24.05
CA HIS A 184 10.31 -2.91 -24.81
C HIS A 184 9.74 -1.55 -24.39
N LEU A 185 9.59 -0.65 -25.37
CA LEU A 185 8.85 0.59 -25.18
C LEU A 185 7.37 0.32 -25.42
N ASP A 186 6.52 0.68 -24.46
CA ASP A 186 5.06 0.59 -24.61
C ASP A 186 4.54 1.75 -25.51
N PRO A 187 4.05 1.47 -26.73
CA PRO A 187 3.51 2.50 -27.59
C PRO A 187 2.02 2.79 -27.29
N ARG A 188 1.34 1.94 -26.50
CA ARG A 188 -0.12 1.90 -26.37
C ARG A 188 -0.64 2.69 -25.18
N PHE A 189 -0.07 2.48 -23.99
CA PHE A 189 -0.64 3.10 -22.79
C PHE A 189 -0.05 4.48 -22.51
N ARG A 190 1.15 4.79 -23.05
CA ARG A 190 1.81 6.12 -22.97
C ARG A 190 1.75 6.72 -21.58
N ARG A 191 2.25 5.96 -20.60
CA ARG A 191 2.24 6.32 -19.18
C ARG A 191 3.67 6.57 -18.69
N PRO A 192 3.87 7.45 -17.70
CA PRO A 192 5.15 7.64 -17.04
C PRO A 192 5.41 6.49 -16.06
N ARG A 193 5.42 5.25 -16.57
CA ARG A 193 5.68 4.03 -15.81
C ARG A 193 6.62 3.13 -16.59
N THR A 194 7.52 2.50 -15.85
CA THR A 194 8.44 1.50 -16.38
C THR A 194 8.38 0.27 -15.49
N SER A 195 8.44 -0.91 -16.09
CA SER A 195 8.55 -2.17 -15.37
C SER A 195 9.95 -2.72 -15.57
N LEU A 196 10.67 -2.93 -14.47
CA LEU A 196 11.95 -3.62 -14.46
C LEU A 196 11.73 -5.02 -13.90
N ARG A 197 12.09 -6.05 -14.68
CA ARG A 197 12.06 -7.44 -14.23
C ARG A 197 13.46 -8.01 -14.32
N CYS A 198 14.04 -8.34 -13.17
CA CYS A 198 15.34 -9.00 -13.07
C CYS A 198 15.15 -10.45 -12.62
N VAL A 199 15.87 -11.38 -13.25
CA VAL A 199 15.94 -12.78 -12.84
C VAL A 199 17.41 -13.12 -12.67
N ILE A 200 17.81 -13.45 -11.43
CA ILE A 200 19.19 -13.79 -11.09
C ILE A 200 19.32 -15.30 -10.99
N HIS A 201 20.14 -15.90 -11.85
CA HIS A 201 20.36 -17.35 -11.87
C HIS A 201 21.52 -17.75 -10.96
N ILE A 202 21.22 -18.44 -9.86
CA ILE A 202 22.22 -18.95 -8.92
C ILE A 202 22.02 -20.47 -8.77
N PRO A 203 22.75 -21.32 -9.52
CA PRO A 203 22.55 -22.77 -9.48
C PRO A 203 22.68 -23.37 -8.07
N ALA A 204 23.58 -22.82 -7.25
CA ALA A 204 23.79 -23.26 -5.88
C ALA A 204 22.59 -22.98 -4.95
N ALA A 205 21.73 -22.02 -5.27
CA ALA A 205 20.61 -21.62 -4.42
C ALA A 205 19.55 -22.71 -4.30
N TYR A 206 19.41 -23.60 -5.30
CA TYR A 206 18.45 -24.70 -5.32
C TYR A 206 19.08 -26.09 -5.40
N ALA A 207 20.39 -26.20 -5.17
CA ALA A 207 21.12 -27.47 -5.28
C ALA A 207 20.73 -28.51 -4.21
N THR A 208 20.31 -28.06 -3.01
CA THR A 208 19.82 -28.93 -1.94
C THR A 208 18.64 -28.29 -1.22
N PRO A 209 17.80 -29.06 -0.49
CA PRO A 209 16.71 -28.49 0.32
C PRO A 209 17.20 -27.45 1.32
N ARG A 210 18.39 -27.65 1.91
CA ARG A 210 18.99 -26.68 2.83
C ARG A 210 19.35 -25.38 2.11
N SER A 211 19.96 -25.46 0.92
CA SER A 211 20.32 -24.28 0.14
C SER A 211 19.08 -23.49 -0.30
N ALA A 212 18.01 -24.18 -0.71
CA ALA A 212 16.75 -23.55 -1.06
C ALA A 212 16.12 -22.82 0.15
N ALA A 213 16.11 -23.46 1.33
CA ALA A 213 15.62 -22.83 2.55
C ALA A 213 16.45 -21.58 2.94
N LEU A 214 17.79 -21.65 2.82
CA LEU A 214 18.66 -20.52 3.10
C LEU A 214 18.46 -19.37 2.09
N ALA A 215 18.26 -19.67 0.82
CA ALA A 215 17.97 -18.66 -0.20
C ALA A 215 16.62 -17.95 0.09
N GLN A 216 15.59 -18.69 0.51
CA GLN A 216 14.31 -18.11 0.91
C GLN A 216 14.43 -17.24 2.18
N LEU A 217 15.16 -17.72 3.19
CA LEU A 217 15.42 -16.93 4.39
C LEU A 217 16.19 -15.64 4.06
N PHE A 218 17.16 -15.71 3.17
CA PHE A 218 17.89 -14.53 2.69
C PHE A 218 16.95 -13.52 2.03
N THR A 219 16.04 -13.95 1.16
CA THR A 219 15.06 -13.04 0.54
C THR A 219 14.13 -12.40 1.57
N LEU A 220 13.68 -13.16 2.57
CA LEU A 220 12.82 -12.63 3.63
C LEU A 220 13.54 -11.58 4.48
N ILE A 221 14.81 -11.82 4.81
CA ILE A 221 15.63 -10.84 5.55
C ILE A 221 15.87 -9.59 4.71
N LEU A 222 16.14 -9.76 3.41
CA LEU A 222 16.36 -8.63 2.50
C LEU A 222 15.11 -7.76 2.37
N ASP A 223 13.94 -8.39 2.25
CA ASP A 223 12.64 -7.69 2.21
C ASP A 223 12.39 -6.95 3.52
N GLU A 224 12.66 -7.56 4.67
CA GLU A 224 12.50 -6.94 5.99
C GLU A 224 13.42 -5.71 6.16
N VAL A 225 14.71 -5.85 5.84
CA VAL A 225 15.68 -4.75 5.94
C VAL A 225 15.35 -3.61 4.97
N SER A 226 14.74 -3.92 3.82
CA SER A 226 14.36 -2.93 2.81
C SER A 226 12.97 -2.34 3.05
N ASN A 227 12.18 -2.90 3.97
CA ASN A 227 10.77 -2.56 4.12
C ASN A 227 10.56 -1.09 4.53
N GLU A 228 11.35 -0.58 5.47
CA GLU A 228 11.24 0.82 5.93
C GLU A 228 11.42 1.82 4.79
N TYR A 229 12.42 1.60 3.94
CA TYR A 229 12.67 2.44 2.77
C TYR A 229 11.62 2.24 1.67
N THR A 230 11.32 0.99 1.31
CA THR A 230 10.37 0.66 0.24
C THR A 230 8.92 1.02 0.58
N TYR A 231 8.58 1.13 1.86
CA TYR A 231 7.29 1.62 2.32
C TYR A 231 6.99 3.01 1.75
N MET A 232 7.95 3.94 1.82
CA MET A 232 7.79 5.29 1.26
C MET A 232 7.55 5.26 -0.25
N ALA A 233 8.25 4.38 -0.98
CA ALA A 233 8.05 4.21 -2.41
C ALA A 233 6.64 3.65 -2.73
N ASN A 234 6.15 2.70 -1.93
CA ASN A 234 4.84 2.06 -2.12
C ASN A 234 3.64 2.98 -1.78
N LEU A 235 3.88 4.05 -1.03
CA LEU A 235 2.88 5.08 -0.75
C LEU A 235 2.61 6.02 -1.92
N THR A 236 3.35 5.91 -3.03
CA THR A 236 3.21 6.79 -4.21
C THR A 236 2.16 6.32 -5.22
#